data_AF-I3JC89-F1
#
_entry.id   AF-I3JC89-F1
#
_cell.length_a   1.000
_cell.length_b   1.000
_cell.length_c   1.000
_cell.angle_alpha   90.00
_cell.angle_beta   90.00
_cell.angle_gamma   90.00
#
_symmetry.space_group_name_H-M   'P 1'
#
loop_
_entity.id
_entity.type
_entity.pdbx_description
1 polymer ?
#
loop_
_entity_poly.entity_id
_entity_poly.type
_entity_poly.pdbx_seq_one_letter_code
_entity_poly.pdbx_strand_id
1 'polypeptide(L)'
;MDNKYFRDIPEFRMSKIKILESDSAEGLSEEFVRYTRSESNETEEVKRWYWPLVKCVTVKVPDNDFLDHVTLVDLPGNGDTNTSRDQMWKEFVASCSTVWIVTAMNRAASEKEAWEILEDASSLLGNGGECQQIHFICTKLDHEKPDDINKVKNAVMKEFKKQNQIKDHFSEDCFKVFTVSSKEFLKGENVNPDHNEILKLKEILKNLNDAHSETSNYVSGAYGILSLIQGAKSREVLEQTNDVRADLEGNLSIQLNQVKKAIEDIIKAFEQGLREGVEKSPNLCERKLKSFLYPSKMSGGAFHQTLKFAVGNGGIQKPNKGKRKDLNMILASCLTERIDEKFRDTFPNDLKCGNFNGAIDAFSLSTDSLIEKYKNVKLQLTFLQTEEKKMKTKLNKIILTQKKLIYNSLTDTIRNNMKGCYKEAAAFKGTGTLKNMRDTIERHVESKMDMFEEAKNAMLKQLNDLKETVLRTLKETMKESIEHSLKTEACSLPDVSEHLEVVKKHYDELHDGQDEKNNHTGNS
;
A
#
# COMPACT_ATOMS: atom_id res chain seq x y z
N MET A 1 -11.78 -10.95 3.41
CA MET A 1 -11.53 -9.51 3.62
C MET A 1 -12.13 -9.07 4.94
N ASP A 2 -11.46 -8.17 5.62
CA ASP A 2 -11.92 -7.54 6.86
C ASP A 2 -13.15 -6.64 6.58
N ASN A 3 -14.17 -6.69 7.42
CA ASN A 3 -15.46 -6.00 7.17
C ASN A 3 -15.30 -4.46 7.18
N LYS A 4 -14.17 -3.96 7.72
CA LYS A 4 -13.82 -2.54 7.81
C LYS A 4 -13.76 -1.81 6.47
N TYR A 5 -13.50 -2.51 5.36
CA TYR A 5 -13.39 -1.88 4.04
C TYR A 5 -14.75 -1.64 3.38
N PHE A 6 -15.80 -2.24 3.91
CA PHE A 6 -17.16 -2.11 3.39
C PHE A 6 -17.98 -1.30 4.40
N ARG A 7 -17.85 0.04 4.41
CA ARG A 7 -18.72 0.90 5.23
C ARG A 7 -20.18 0.74 4.85
N ASP A 8 -21.10 0.87 5.80
CA ASP A 8 -22.53 0.88 5.49
C ASP A 8 -22.84 1.98 4.48
N ILE A 9 -23.49 1.59 3.39
CA ILE A 9 -24.04 2.51 2.40
C ILE A 9 -25.26 3.14 3.08
N PRO A 10 -25.26 4.45 3.39
CA PRO A 10 -26.34 5.08 4.16
C PRO A 10 -27.73 4.91 3.52
N GLU A 11 -27.77 4.74 2.20
CA GLU A 11 -28.96 4.48 1.41
C GLU A 11 -29.55 3.08 1.68
N PHE A 12 -28.75 2.14 2.19
CA PHE A 12 -29.18 0.78 2.50
C PHE A 12 -29.66 0.69 3.95
N ARG A 13 -30.98 0.45 4.13
CA ARG A 13 -31.59 0.40 5.47
C ARG A 13 -31.13 -0.78 6.33
N MET A 14 -30.81 -1.92 5.72
CA MET A 14 -30.30 -3.12 6.40
C MET A 14 -29.39 -3.92 5.45
N SER A 15 -28.15 -4.14 5.85
CA SER A 15 -27.21 -5.03 5.15
C SER A 15 -27.50 -6.49 5.51
N LYS A 16 -27.63 -7.38 4.52
CA LYS A 16 -27.72 -8.84 4.73
C LYS A 16 -26.68 -9.54 3.86
N ILE A 17 -26.10 -10.61 4.40
CA ILE A 17 -25.20 -11.49 3.66
C ILE A 17 -26.03 -12.59 3.01
N LYS A 18 -25.79 -12.83 1.73
CA LYS A 18 -26.29 -14.00 1.01
C LYS A 18 -25.10 -14.82 0.55
N ILE A 19 -25.06 -16.09 0.97
CA ILE A 19 -24.02 -17.05 0.56
C ILE A 19 -24.59 -17.84 -0.60
N LEU A 20 -23.79 -18.00 -1.65
CA LEU A 20 -24.04 -18.82 -2.83
C LEU A 20 -22.89 -19.82 -2.92
N GLU A 21 -23.20 -21.09 -3.16
CA GLU A 21 -22.24 -22.20 -3.23
C GLU A 21 -22.53 -23.00 -4.49
N SER A 22 -21.48 -23.40 -5.20
CA SER A 22 -21.56 -24.19 -6.43
C SER A 22 -20.26 -24.98 -6.58
N ASP A 23 -20.36 -26.19 -7.10
CA ASP A 23 -19.21 -27.06 -7.36
C ASP A 23 -18.47 -26.71 -8.67
N SER A 24 -19.03 -25.80 -9.47
CA SER A 24 -18.41 -25.30 -10.71
C SER A 24 -18.46 -23.78 -10.84
N ALA A 25 -17.52 -23.23 -11.61
CA ALA A 25 -17.46 -21.80 -11.91
C ALA A 25 -18.65 -21.34 -12.76
N GLU A 26 -19.09 -22.18 -13.71
CA GLU A 26 -20.26 -21.95 -14.55
C GLU A 26 -21.53 -21.87 -13.71
N GLY A 27 -21.75 -22.86 -12.83
CA GLY A 27 -22.92 -22.88 -11.93
C GLY A 27 -22.94 -21.68 -11.00
N LEU A 28 -21.78 -21.28 -10.46
CA LEU A 28 -21.67 -20.08 -9.63
C LEU A 28 -22.04 -18.83 -10.44
N SER A 29 -21.50 -18.70 -11.66
CA SER A 29 -21.77 -17.57 -12.56
C SER A 29 -23.26 -17.41 -12.86
N GLU A 30 -23.97 -18.50 -13.16
CA GLU A 30 -25.42 -18.48 -13.41
C GLU A 30 -26.22 -17.98 -12.20
N GLU A 31 -25.82 -18.36 -10.98
CA GLU A 31 -26.50 -17.91 -9.77
C GLU A 31 -26.25 -16.43 -9.47
N PHE A 32 -24.98 -15.99 -9.54
CA PHE A 32 -24.62 -14.65 -9.08
C PHE A 32 -24.79 -13.54 -10.13
N VAL A 33 -24.95 -13.86 -11.43
CA VAL A 33 -25.08 -12.88 -12.52
C VAL A 33 -26.17 -11.82 -12.24
N ARG A 34 -27.29 -12.25 -11.64
CA ARG A 34 -28.41 -11.38 -11.29
C ARG A 34 -28.06 -10.31 -10.24
N TYR A 35 -26.95 -10.48 -9.53
CA TYR A 35 -26.44 -9.57 -8.50
C TYR A 35 -25.28 -8.69 -9.01
N THR A 36 -24.73 -8.94 -10.20
CA THR A 36 -23.53 -8.23 -10.70
C THR A 36 -23.72 -7.53 -12.04
N ARG A 37 -24.69 -7.94 -12.87
CA ARG A 37 -24.89 -7.40 -14.22
C ARG A 37 -26.26 -6.72 -14.38
N SER A 38 -26.34 -5.74 -15.30
CA SER A 38 -27.55 -4.97 -15.56
C SER A 38 -28.45 -5.55 -16.65
N GLU A 39 -27.92 -6.41 -17.53
CA GLU A 39 -28.64 -7.19 -18.55
C GLU A 39 -27.61 -8.15 -19.16
N SER A 40 -27.84 -9.47 -19.14
CA SER A 40 -27.17 -10.40 -20.06
C SER A 40 -28.12 -10.68 -21.22
N ASN A 41 -27.57 -10.84 -22.43
CA ASN A 41 -28.31 -11.34 -23.60
C ASN A 41 -28.75 -12.81 -23.46
N GLU A 42 -28.92 -13.31 -22.23
CA GLU A 42 -29.14 -14.72 -21.92
C GLU A 42 -30.53 -14.91 -21.33
N THR A 43 -31.40 -15.47 -22.17
CA THR A 43 -32.68 -16.15 -21.88
C THR A 43 -33.75 -15.38 -21.09
N GLU A 44 -35.00 -15.54 -21.52
CA GLU A 44 -36.21 -14.94 -20.93
C GLU A 44 -36.48 -15.29 -19.44
N GLU A 45 -35.61 -16.08 -18.79
CA GLU A 45 -35.81 -16.60 -17.43
C GLU A 45 -35.32 -15.68 -16.30
N VAL A 46 -34.46 -14.68 -16.54
CA VAL A 46 -34.00 -13.75 -15.50
C VAL A 46 -35.03 -12.62 -15.29
N LYS A 47 -36.06 -12.90 -14.49
CA LYS A 47 -37.18 -11.95 -14.24
C LYS A 47 -36.82 -10.70 -13.41
N ARG A 48 -35.70 -10.70 -12.67
CA ARG A 48 -35.31 -9.59 -11.76
C ARG A 48 -33.79 -9.47 -11.58
N TRP A 49 -33.30 -8.25 -11.71
CA TRP A 49 -31.91 -7.84 -11.44
C TRP A 49 -31.81 -7.18 -10.05
N TYR A 50 -30.81 -7.59 -9.26
CA TYR A 50 -30.60 -7.15 -7.88
C TYR A 50 -29.32 -6.36 -7.67
N TRP A 51 -28.45 -6.23 -8.70
CA TRP A 51 -27.18 -5.49 -8.60
C TRP A 51 -27.28 -4.06 -8.02
N PRO A 52 -28.39 -3.28 -8.17
CA PRO A 52 -28.47 -1.96 -7.54
C PRO A 52 -28.54 -2.03 -6.01
N LEU A 53 -28.95 -3.17 -5.46
CA LEU A 53 -29.04 -3.43 -4.03
C LEU A 53 -27.78 -4.12 -3.49
N VAL A 54 -26.81 -4.43 -4.36
CA VAL A 54 -25.61 -5.16 -4.01
C VAL A 54 -24.49 -4.18 -3.71
N LYS A 55 -23.99 -4.28 -2.48
CA LYS A 55 -22.87 -3.49 -1.98
C LYS A 55 -21.53 -3.99 -2.51
N CYS A 56 -21.30 -5.30 -2.37
CA CYS A 56 -20.06 -5.97 -2.74
C CYS A 56 -20.36 -7.46 -3.00
N VAL A 57 -19.54 -8.07 -3.84
CA VAL A 57 -19.52 -9.53 -4.05
C VAL A 57 -18.12 -10.02 -3.70
N THR A 58 -18.03 -11.08 -2.90
CA THR A 58 -16.77 -11.75 -2.58
C THR A 58 -16.82 -13.15 -3.15
N VAL A 59 -15.93 -13.43 -4.11
CA VAL A 59 -15.75 -14.75 -4.69
C VAL A 59 -14.55 -15.41 -4.02
N LYS A 60 -14.71 -16.66 -3.59
CA LYS A 60 -13.61 -17.50 -3.07
C LYS A 60 -13.41 -18.65 -4.05
N VAL A 61 -12.17 -18.86 -4.46
CA VAL A 61 -11.79 -19.96 -5.35
C VAL A 61 -10.83 -20.86 -4.57
N PRO A 62 -11.27 -22.05 -4.12
CA PRO A 62 -10.37 -22.99 -3.43
C PRO A 62 -9.31 -23.54 -4.40
N ASP A 63 -8.25 -24.11 -3.85
CA ASP A 63 -7.20 -24.86 -4.57
C ASP A 63 -6.54 -24.07 -5.72
N ASN A 64 -6.14 -22.82 -5.45
CA ASN A 64 -5.52 -21.94 -6.43
C ASN A 64 -4.13 -21.45 -5.99
N ASP A 65 -3.08 -22.00 -6.62
CA ASP A 65 -1.67 -21.76 -6.32
C ASP A 65 -1.20 -20.30 -6.47
N PHE A 66 -1.96 -19.45 -7.16
CA PHE A 66 -1.60 -18.04 -7.39
C PHE A 66 -2.47 -17.03 -6.63
N LEU A 67 -3.55 -17.45 -5.96
CA LEU A 67 -4.45 -16.57 -5.20
C LEU A 67 -4.39 -16.76 -3.68
N ASP A 68 -3.60 -17.72 -3.17
CA ASP A 68 -3.53 -18.03 -1.73
C ASP A 68 -3.26 -16.80 -0.83
N HIS A 69 -2.36 -15.90 -1.25
CA HIS A 69 -2.07 -14.64 -0.56
C HIS A 69 -2.36 -13.40 -1.41
N VAL A 70 -3.09 -13.55 -2.52
CA VAL A 70 -3.43 -12.46 -3.43
C VAL A 70 -4.94 -12.27 -3.49
N THR A 71 -5.39 -11.06 -3.18
CA THR A 71 -6.81 -10.70 -3.34
C THR A 71 -6.97 -9.72 -4.49
N LEU A 72 -7.68 -10.14 -5.54
CA LEU A 72 -8.07 -9.26 -6.63
C LEU A 72 -9.33 -8.48 -6.26
N VAL A 73 -9.32 -7.18 -6.50
CA VAL A 73 -10.45 -6.29 -6.23
C VAL A 73 -10.85 -5.58 -7.51
N ASP A 74 -11.99 -5.95 -8.06
CA ASP A 74 -12.60 -5.23 -9.18
C ASP A 74 -13.32 -3.99 -8.62
N LEU A 75 -12.79 -2.81 -8.95
CA LEU A 75 -13.26 -1.53 -8.45
C LEU A 75 -14.21 -0.89 -9.47
N PRO A 76 -15.37 -0.34 -9.05
CA PRO A 76 -16.27 0.33 -9.96
C PRO A 76 -15.58 1.55 -10.60
N GLY A 77 -15.82 1.78 -11.90
CA GLY A 77 -15.39 3.00 -12.59
C GLY A 77 -16.18 4.24 -12.13
N ASN A 78 -15.86 5.43 -12.68
CA ASN A 78 -16.47 6.70 -12.24
C ASN A 78 -17.94 6.91 -12.67
N GLY A 79 -18.59 5.89 -13.25
CA GLY A 79 -19.93 5.96 -13.84
C GLY A 79 -21.04 5.39 -12.95
N ASP A 80 -20.74 4.99 -11.72
CA ASP A 80 -21.76 4.46 -10.82
C ASP A 80 -22.70 5.58 -10.35
N THR A 81 -24.00 5.37 -10.52
CA THR A 81 -25.04 6.31 -10.06
C THR A 81 -25.13 6.36 -8.54
N ASN A 82 -24.71 5.29 -7.85
CA ASN A 82 -24.60 5.28 -6.40
C ASN A 82 -23.29 5.95 -5.97
N THR A 83 -23.40 7.17 -5.44
CA THR A 83 -22.24 7.98 -5.02
C THR A 83 -21.45 7.31 -3.89
N SER A 84 -22.08 6.60 -2.96
CA SER A 84 -21.37 5.91 -1.88
C SER A 84 -20.56 4.72 -2.38
N ARG A 85 -21.06 3.98 -3.37
CA ARG A 85 -20.33 2.87 -4.02
C ARG A 85 -19.20 3.40 -4.91
N ASP A 86 -19.44 4.49 -5.64
CA ASP A 86 -18.43 5.23 -6.42
C ASP A 86 -17.28 5.78 -5.55
N GLN A 87 -17.49 5.98 -4.25
CA GLN A 87 -16.45 6.46 -3.34
C GLN A 87 -15.68 5.33 -2.63
N MET A 88 -16.26 4.13 -2.61
CA MET A 88 -15.72 2.99 -1.86
C MET A 88 -14.31 2.63 -2.33
N TRP A 89 -14.04 2.70 -3.64
CA TRP A 89 -12.75 2.32 -4.21
C TRP A 89 -11.55 3.08 -3.64
N LYS A 90 -11.73 4.32 -3.16
CA LYS A 90 -10.62 5.12 -2.62
C LYS A 90 -10.12 4.65 -1.25
N GLU A 91 -10.97 4.02 -0.44
CA GLU A 91 -10.52 3.41 0.82
C GLU A 91 -9.70 2.14 0.54
N PHE A 92 -10.05 1.43 -0.55
CA PHE A 92 -9.34 0.25 -1.02
C PHE A 92 -8.03 0.58 -1.72
N VAL A 93 -8.01 1.60 -2.58
CA VAL A 93 -6.85 1.93 -3.44
C VAL A 93 -5.61 2.22 -2.61
N ALA A 94 -5.77 2.91 -1.47
CA ALA A 94 -4.68 3.20 -0.55
C ALA A 94 -4.16 1.96 0.22
N SER A 95 -4.82 0.80 0.10
CA SER A 95 -4.37 -0.49 0.65
C SER A 95 -4.00 -1.48 -0.47
N CYS A 96 -4.05 -1.08 -1.74
CA CYS A 96 -3.59 -1.90 -2.84
C CYS A 96 -2.06 -1.85 -2.91
N SER A 97 -1.40 -3.01 -2.90
CA SER A 97 0.04 -3.12 -3.16
C SER A 97 0.37 -2.96 -4.65
N THR A 98 -0.56 -3.32 -5.53
CA THR A 98 -0.43 -3.19 -6.99
C THR A 98 -1.77 -2.75 -7.59
N VAL A 99 -1.73 -1.83 -8.56
CA VAL A 99 -2.93 -1.34 -9.26
C VAL A 99 -2.87 -1.68 -10.74
N TRP A 100 -3.95 -2.25 -11.27
CA TRP A 100 -4.10 -2.54 -12.69
C TRP A 100 -5.10 -1.58 -13.32
N ILE A 101 -4.68 -0.87 -14.36
CA ILE A 101 -5.51 0.06 -15.13
C ILE A 101 -5.81 -0.58 -16.47
N VAL A 102 -7.06 -0.94 -16.71
CA VAL A 102 -7.46 -1.67 -17.92
C VAL A 102 -8.13 -0.73 -18.91
N THR A 103 -7.57 -0.59 -20.11
CA THR A 103 -8.13 0.24 -21.18
C THR A 103 -8.12 -0.50 -22.52
N ALA A 104 -9.05 -0.18 -23.41
CA ALA A 104 -9.02 -0.74 -24.76
C ALA A 104 -7.82 -0.17 -25.54
N MET A 105 -7.10 -1.04 -26.24
CA MET A 105 -5.84 -0.70 -26.91
C MET A 105 -5.96 0.51 -27.86
N ASN A 106 -7.05 0.59 -28.62
CA ASN A 106 -7.31 1.67 -29.58
C ASN A 106 -7.45 3.08 -28.95
N ARG A 107 -7.60 3.18 -27.63
CA ARG A 107 -7.76 4.44 -26.89
C ARG A 107 -6.84 4.56 -25.67
N ALA A 108 -5.97 3.58 -25.41
CA ALA A 108 -5.16 3.50 -24.19
C ALA A 108 -4.41 4.81 -23.85
N ALA A 109 -3.71 5.39 -24.82
CA ALA A 109 -2.96 6.63 -24.61
C ALA A 109 -3.84 7.90 -24.56
N SER A 110 -5.06 7.85 -25.10
CA SER A 110 -5.99 8.99 -25.17
C SER A 110 -7.17 8.91 -24.20
N GLU A 111 -7.23 7.84 -23.39
CA GLU A 111 -8.30 7.58 -22.43
C GLU A 111 -8.17 8.52 -21.23
N LYS A 112 -8.77 9.71 -21.35
CA LYS A 112 -8.68 10.77 -20.34
C LYS A 112 -9.14 10.31 -18.97
N GLU A 113 -10.19 9.48 -18.92
CA GLU A 113 -10.74 9.02 -17.64
C GLU A 113 -9.75 8.18 -16.85
N ALA A 114 -9.01 7.28 -17.51
CA ALA A 114 -8.00 6.45 -16.86
C ALA A 114 -6.85 7.28 -16.26
N TRP A 115 -6.37 8.27 -17.01
CA TRP A 115 -5.31 9.17 -16.55
C TRP A 115 -5.78 10.12 -15.45
N GLU A 116 -7.00 10.65 -15.55
CA GLU A 116 -7.61 11.49 -14.50
C GLU A 116 -7.81 10.70 -13.20
N ILE A 117 -8.25 9.44 -13.28
CA ILE A 117 -8.38 8.56 -12.10
C ILE A 117 -7.01 8.31 -11.47
N LEU A 118 -6.00 7.98 -12.28
CA LEU A 118 -4.66 7.70 -11.77
C LEU A 118 -4.03 8.94 -11.13
N GLU A 119 -4.21 10.11 -11.73
CA GLU A 119 -3.73 11.37 -11.18
C GLU A 119 -4.46 11.73 -9.87
N ASP A 120 -5.79 11.56 -9.82
CA ASP A 120 -6.59 11.80 -8.61
C ASP A 120 -6.26 10.80 -7.48
N ALA A 121 -5.79 9.60 -7.83
CA ALA A 121 -5.42 8.55 -6.88
C ALA A 121 -3.93 8.57 -6.50
N SER A 122 -3.08 9.33 -7.19
CA SER A 122 -1.61 9.22 -7.08
C SER A 122 -1.12 9.45 -5.65
N SER A 123 -1.67 10.44 -4.94
CA SER A 123 -1.32 10.72 -3.54
C SER A 123 -1.81 9.64 -2.57
N LEU A 124 -2.98 9.04 -2.84
CA LEU A 124 -3.57 7.96 -2.06
C LEU A 124 -2.86 6.63 -2.29
N LEU A 125 -2.31 6.43 -3.48
CA LEU A 125 -1.49 5.27 -3.84
C LEU A 125 -0.04 5.45 -3.38
N GLY A 126 0.45 6.67 -3.47
CA GLY A 126 1.81 7.10 -3.19
C GLY A 126 2.10 7.23 -1.71
N ASN A 127 2.21 8.46 -1.21
CA ASN A 127 2.57 8.74 0.19
C ASN A 127 1.49 8.27 1.17
N GLY A 128 0.23 8.41 0.79
CA GLY A 128 -0.93 8.02 1.59
C GLY A 128 -1.32 6.55 1.48
N GLY A 129 -0.53 5.74 0.77
CA GLY A 129 -0.84 4.33 0.51
C GLY A 129 0.38 3.42 0.49
N GLU A 130 0.18 2.22 -0.05
CA GLU A 130 1.13 1.11 -0.04
C GLU A 130 1.41 0.59 -1.46
N CYS A 131 1.01 1.32 -2.49
CA CYS A 131 1.13 0.87 -3.86
C CYS A 131 2.59 0.91 -4.31
N GLN A 132 3.09 -0.22 -4.78
CA GLN A 132 4.47 -0.41 -5.24
C GLN A 132 4.56 -0.42 -6.76
N GLN A 133 3.50 -0.88 -7.43
CA GLN A 133 3.49 -1.10 -8.88
C GLN A 133 2.16 -0.68 -9.50
N ILE A 134 2.24 -0.04 -10.65
CA ILE A 134 1.10 0.29 -11.50
C ILE A 134 1.28 -0.46 -12.82
N HIS A 135 0.25 -1.19 -13.25
CA HIS A 135 0.25 -1.92 -14.51
C HIS A 135 -0.85 -1.39 -15.41
N PHE A 136 -0.47 -0.90 -16.58
CA PHE A 136 -1.39 -0.39 -17.58
C PHE A 136 -1.65 -1.48 -18.61
N ILE A 137 -2.86 -2.03 -18.61
CA ILE A 137 -3.25 -3.18 -19.41
C ILE A 137 -4.09 -2.71 -20.60
N CYS A 138 -3.52 -2.81 -21.79
CA CYS A 138 -4.17 -2.55 -23.07
C CYS A 138 -4.87 -3.83 -23.54
N THR A 139 -6.20 -3.88 -23.39
CA THR A 139 -7.03 -5.04 -23.75
C THR A 139 -7.69 -4.89 -25.13
N LYS A 140 -8.37 -5.95 -25.60
CA LYS A 140 -9.03 -6.07 -26.92
C LYS A 140 -8.06 -6.03 -28.10
N LEU A 141 -6.99 -6.82 -28.01
CA LEU A 141 -5.98 -6.97 -29.07
C LEU A 141 -6.48 -7.71 -30.32
N ASP A 142 -7.73 -8.22 -30.33
CA ASP A 142 -8.26 -9.31 -31.17
C ASP A 142 -8.03 -9.22 -32.71
N HIS A 143 -7.51 -8.09 -33.25
CA HIS A 143 -7.27 -7.86 -34.67
C HIS A 143 -6.06 -6.94 -34.99
N GLU A 144 -5.14 -6.69 -34.06
CA GLU A 144 -4.07 -5.67 -34.21
C GLU A 144 -2.72 -6.26 -34.64
N LYS A 145 -1.91 -5.47 -35.38
CA LYS A 145 -0.59 -5.89 -35.87
C LYS A 145 0.51 -5.70 -34.81
N PRO A 146 1.62 -6.47 -34.88
CA PRO A 146 2.77 -6.33 -33.98
C PRO A 146 3.34 -4.89 -33.90
N ASP A 147 3.45 -4.20 -35.04
CA ASP A 147 3.96 -2.83 -35.10
C ASP A 147 3.08 -1.84 -34.33
N ASP A 148 1.78 -2.12 -34.22
CA ASP A 148 0.83 -1.26 -33.54
C ASP A 148 0.87 -1.47 -32.02
N ILE A 149 1.27 -2.66 -31.54
CA ILE A 149 1.55 -2.94 -30.11
C ILE A 149 2.65 -2.04 -29.56
N ASN A 150 3.81 -2.02 -30.21
CA ASN A 150 4.96 -1.22 -29.75
C ASN A 150 4.65 0.28 -29.80
N LYS A 151 3.92 0.74 -30.82
CA LYS A 151 3.46 2.14 -30.89
C LYS A 151 2.55 2.48 -29.71
N VAL A 152 1.60 1.62 -29.36
CA VAL A 152 0.70 1.87 -28.22
C VAL A 152 1.46 1.87 -26.90
N LYS A 153 2.34 0.90 -26.64
CA LYS A 153 3.16 0.87 -25.42
C LYS A 153 3.99 2.15 -25.27
N ASN A 154 4.64 2.58 -26.35
CA ASN A 154 5.42 3.83 -26.37
C ASN A 154 4.54 5.07 -26.18
N ALA A 155 3.33 5.09 -26.74
CA ALA A 155 2.40 6.21 -26.57
C ALA A 155 1.90 6.32 -25.13
N VAL A 156 1.53 5.20 -24.48
CA VAL A 156 1.13 5.15 -23.07
C VAL A 156 2.29 5.59 -22.17
N MET A 157 3.50 5.09 -22.40
CA MET A 157 4.68 5.49 -21.65
C MET A 157 5.01 6.98 -21.83
N LYS A 158 4.86 7.52 -23.06
CA LYS A 158 5.03 8.95 -23.32
C LYS A 158 4.00 9.80 -22.59
N GLU A 159 2.77 9.32 -22.45
CA GLU A 159 1.74 10.01 -21.67
C GLU A 159 2.06 9.98 -20.18
N PHE A 160 2.42 8.82 -19.63
CA PHE A 160 2.91 8.69 -18.26
C PHE A 160 4.05 9.68 -17.95
N LYS A 161 5.02 9.82 -18.87
CA LYS A 161 6.15 10.75 -18.71
C LYS A 161 5.75 12.23 -18.60
N LYS A 162 4.54 12.61 -19.07
CA LYS A 162 4.01 13.97 -18.93
C LYS A 162 3.30 14.21 -17.59
N GLN A 163 2.92 13.14 -16.88
CA GLN A 163 2.12 13.22 -15.66
C GLN A 163 3.01 13.43 -14.42
N ASN A 164 3.45 14.68 -14.19
CA ASN A 164 4.38 15.01 -13.11
C ASN A 164 3.89 14.54 -11.72
N GLN A 165 2.60 14.70 -11.42
CA GLN A 165 2.04 14.29 -10.12
C GLN A 165 2.14 12.78 -9.86
N ILE A 166 2.11 11.96 -10.91
CA ILE A 166 2.25 10.51 -10.78
C ILE A 166 3.74 10.16 -10.63
N LYS A 167 4.60 10.81 -11.43
CA LYS A 167 6.06 10.62 -11.39
C LYS A 167 6.68 11.02 -10.05
N ASP A 168 6.06 11.97 -9.35
CA ASP A 168 6.49 12.34 -8.01
C ASP A 168 6.41 11.15 -7.05
N HIS A 169 5.47 10.22 -7.24
CA HIS A 169 5.27 9.07 -6.36
C HIS A 169 5.75 7.73 -6.93
N PHE A 170 5.88 7.61 -8.26
CA PHE A 170 6.19 6.36 -8.94
C PHE A 170 7.29 6.58 -9.98
N SER A 171 8.40 5.85 -9.83
CA SER A 171 9.48 5.82 -10.82
C SER A 171 9.04 5.09 -12.10
N GLU A 172 9.80 5.24 -13.19
CA GLU A 172 9.52 4.52 -14.45
C GLU A 172 9.55 3.00 -14.25
N ASP A 173 10.39 2.49 -13.35
CA ASP A 173 10.47 1.07 -12.98
C ASP A 173 9.16 0.54 -12.35
N CYS A 174 8.37 1.42 -11.73
CA CYS A 174 7.11 1.06 -11.07
C CYS A 174 5.91 1.01 -12.03
N PHE A 175 6.08 1.44 -13.29
CA PHE A 175 5.01 1.53 -14.27
C PHE A 175 5.28 0.62 -15.47
N LYS A 176 4.45 -0.42 -15.65
CA LYS A 176 4.59 -1.39 -16.75
C LYS A 176 3.37 -1.40 -17.63
N VAL A 177 3.57 -1.51 -18.95
CA VAL A 177 2.48 -1.55 -19.95
C VAL A 177 2.40 -2.94 -20.55
N PHE A 178 1.21 -3.56 -20.46
CA PHE A 178 0.93 -4.89 -20.99
C PHE A 178 -0.10 -4.82 -22.11
N THR A 179 0.02 -5.70 -23.10
CA THR A 179 -1.03 -5.91 -24.11
C THR A 179 -1.64 -7.30 -23.96
N VAL A 180 -2.97 -7.38 -24.02
CA VAL A 180 -3.69 -8.65 -23.78
C VAL A 180 -4.92 -8.80 -24.68
N SER A 181 -5.25 -10.06 -24.97
CA SER A 181 -6.59 -10.47 -25.39
C SER A 181 -7.07 -11.64 -24.55
N SER A 182 -8.11 -11.41 -23.76
CA SER A 182 -8.79 -12.49 -23.02
C SER A 182 -9.49 -13.47 -23.97
N LYS A 183 -10.01 -12.99 -25.11
CA LYS A 183 -10.76 -13.83 -26.05
C LYS A 183 -9.84 -14.81 -26.79
N GLU A 184 -8.70 -14.35 -27.28
CA GLU A 184 -7.71 -15.22 -27.92
C GLU A 184 -7.13 -16.22 -26.92
N PHE A 185 -6.82 -15.76 -25.70
CA PHE A 185 -6.29 -16.62 -24.64
C PHE A 185 -7.25 -17.77 -24.28
N LEU A 186 -8.55 -17.49 -24.16
CA LEU A 186 -9.56 -18.50 -23.81
C LEU A 186 -9.80 -19.53 -24.93
N LYS A 187 -9.55 -19.17 -26.19
CA LYS A 187 -9.68 -20.11 -27.32
C LYS A 187 -8.52 -21.12 -27.41
N GLY A 188 -7.43 -20.91 -26.65
CA GLY A 188 -6.24 -21.75 -26.74
C GLY A 188 -5.52 -21.65 -28.09
N GLU A 189 -5.74 -20.58 -28.85
CA GLU A 189 -4.96 -20.30 -30.07
C GLU A 189 -3.49 -20.09 -29.65
N ASN A 190 -2.51 -20.49 -30.48
CA ASN A 190 -1.08 -20.25 -30.23
C ASN A 190 -0.79 -18.74 -30.31
N VAL A 191 -1.20 -17.98 -29.30
CA VAL A 191 -0.99 -16.54 -29.24
C VAL A 191 0.46 -16.29 -28.88
N ASN A 192 1.14 -15.46 -29.67
CA ASN A 192 2.51 -15.08 -29.40
C ASN A 192 2.60 -14.45 -27.98
N PRO A 193 3.43 -15.00 -27.06
CA PRO A 193 3.56 -14.53 -25.68
C PRO A 193 4.02 -13.06 -25.55
N ASP A 194 4.67 -12.52 -26.58
CA ASP A 194 5.09 -11.12 -26.63
C ASP A 194 3.96 -10.17 -27.00
N HIS A 195 2.88 -10.71 -27.58
CA HIS A 195 1.72 -9.95 -28.01
C HIS A 195 0.61 -10.00 -26.96
N ASN A 196 0.31 -11.21 -26.46
CA ASN A 196 -0.69 -11.44 -25.42
C ASN A 196 -0.03 -11.84 -24.11
N GLU A 197 0.19 -10.84 -23.26
CA GLU A 197 1.04 -10.93 -22.08
C GLU A 197 0.29 -11.41 -20.82
N ILE A 198 -0.85 -12.11 -20.99
CA ILE A 198 -1.61 -12.69 -19.87
C ILE A 198 -0.73 -13.63 -19.03
N LEU A 199 0.19 -14.38 -19.65
CA LEU A 199 1.13 -15.23 -18.90
C LEU A 199 2.08 -14.42 -18.02
N LYS A 200 2.57 -13.26 -18.50
CA LYS A 200 3.40 -12.34 -17.69
C LYS A 200 2.59 -11.76 -16.52
N LEU A 201 1.32 -11.44 -16.74
CA LEU A 201 0.41 -11.01 -15.66
C LEU A 201 0.18 -12.13 -14.63
N LYS A 202 0.03 -13.38 -15.06
CA LYS A 202 -0.03 -14.54 -14.14
C LYS A 202 1.26 -14.70 -13.35
N GLU A 203 2.42 -14.52 -13.97
CA GLU A 203 3.72 -14.56 -13.28
C GLU A 203 3.83 -13.44 -12.24
N ILE A 204 3.35 -12.24 -12.54
CA ILE A 204 3.27 -11.13 -11.56
C ILE A 204 2.41 -11.53 -10.37
N LEU A 205 1.23 -12.12 -10.60
CA LEU A 205 0.39 -12.60 -9.49
C LEU A 205 1.10 -13.68 -8.66
N LYS A 206 1.82 -14.60 -9.29
CA LYS A 206 2.64 -15.61 -8.60
C LYS A 206 3.77 -14.99 -7.79
N ASN A 207 4.42 -13.94 -8.30
CA ASN A 207 5.48 -13.22 -7.60
C ASN A 207 4.94 -12.36 -6.44
N LEU A 208 3.72 -11.84 -6.56
CA LEU A 208 3.00 -11.15 -5.48
C LEU A 208 2.43 -12.13 -4.46
N ASN A 209 2.29 -13.41 -4.81
CA ASN A 209 1.90 -14.44 -3.86
C ASN A 209 3.06 -14.61 -2.87
N ASP A 210 2.87 -14.11 -1.65
CA ASP A 210 3.87 -14.14 -0.56
C ASP A 210 4.33 -15.56 -0.19
N ALA A 211 3.79 -16.61 -0.82
CA ALA A 211 4.17 -18.01 -0.61
C ALA A 211 5.70 -18.24 -0.62
N HIS A 212 6.45 -17.58 -1.50
CA HIS A 212 7.92 -17.72 -1.51
C HIS A 212 8.59 -17.01 -0.32
N SER A 213 8.12 -15.82 0.06
CA SER A 213 8.59 -15.09 1.25
C SER A 213 8.27 -15.88 2.52
N GLU A 214 7.04 -16.38 2.66
CA GLU A 214 6.60 -17.19 3.80
C GLU A 214 7.33 -18.53 3.85
N THR A 215 7.56 -19.20 2.70
CA THR A 215 8.40 -20.41 2.62
C THR A 215 9.85 -20.12 3.04
N SER A 216 10.45 -19.05 2.51
CA SER A 216 11.80 -18.62 2.90
C SER A 216 11.89 -18.30 4.40
N ASN A 217 10.89 -17.60 4.95
CA ASN A 217 10.83 -17.29 6.38
C ASN A 217 10.68 -18.57 7.22
N TYR A 218 9.86 -19.53 6.76
CA TYR A 218 9.69 -20.82 7.42
C TYR A 218 10.98 -21.64 7.42
N VAL A 219 11.62 -21.81 6.26
CA VAL A 219 12.88 -22.56 6.13
C VAL A 219 13.99 -21.88 6.93
N SER A 220 14.09 -20.55 6.88
CA SER A 220 15.04 -19.77 7.70
C SER A 220 14.81 -19.97 9.20
N GLY A 221 13.54 -19.91 9.65
CA GLY A 221 13.20 -20.16 11.05
C GLY A 221 13.51 -21.59 11.50
N ALA A 222 13.19 -22.59 10.66
CA ALA A 222 13.53 -23.98 10.93
C ALA A 222 15.05 -24.18 11.00
N TYR A 223 15.80 -23.60 10.06
CA TYR A 223 17.26 -23.65 10.06
C TYR A 223 17.86 -23.05 11.33
N GLY A 224 17.35 -21.89 11.76
CA GLY A 224 17.76 -21.23 13.00
C GLY A 224 17.50 -22.08 14.24
N ILE A 225 16.29 -22.63 14.39
CA ILE A 225 15.93 -23.47 15.54
C ILE A 225 16.77 -24.75 15.58
N LEU A 226 16.94 -25.43 14.45
CA LEU A 226 17.75 -26.64 14.38
C LEU A 226 19.23 -26.35 14.67
N SER A 227 19.74 -25.20 14.22
CA SER A 227 21.08 -24.73 14.56
C SER A 227 21.20 -24.50 16.07
N LEU A 228 20.22 -23.87 16.70
CA LEU A 228 20.21 -23.65 18.15
C LEU A 228 20.22 -24.98 18.93
N ILE A 229 19.37 -25.94 18.55
CA ILE A 229 19.31 -27.27 19.20
C ILE A 229 20.66 -28.00 19.07
N GLN A 230 21.23 -28.03 17.86
CA GLN A 230 22.50 -28.69 17.62
C GLN A 230 23.67 -27.98 18.32
N GLY A 231 23.64 -26.65 18.38
CA GLY A 231 24.63 -25.83 19.08
C GLY A 231 24.62 -26.07 20.60
N ALA A 232 23.43 -26.13 21.21
CA ALA A 232 23.27 -26.40 22.63
C ALA A 232 23.72 -27.82 23.04
N LYS A 233 23.64 -28.81 22.14
CA LYS A 233 24.15 -30.18 22.36
C LYS A 233 25.68 -30.26 22.36
N SER A 234 26.36 -29.37 21.63
CA SER A 234 27.82 -29.37 21.47
C SER A 234 28.48 -28.74 22.71
N ARG A 235 28.79 -29.57 23.72
CA ARG A 235 29.13 -29.23 25.13
C ARG A 235 30.40 -28.38 25.41
N GLU A 236 31.10 -27.80 24.43
CA GLU A 236 32.38 -27.09 24.63
C GLU A 236 32.25 -25.61 25.13
N VAL A 237 31.03 -25.16 25.44
CA VAL A 237 30.64 -23.73 25.34
C VAL A 237 30.92 -22.87 26.59
N LEU A 238 31.44 -23.41 27.70
CA LEU A 238 31.40 -22.66 28.97
C LEU A 238 32.36 -21.46 29.08
N GLU A 239 33.56 -21.50 28.51
CA GLU A 239 34.59 -20.49 28.83
C GLU A 239 34.46 -19.18 28.04
N GLN A 240 33.84 -19.17 26.85
CA GLN A 240 33.75 -17.98 25.98
C GLN A 240 32.34 -17.36 25.89
N THR A 241 31.34 -17.97 26.51
CA THR A 241 29.94 -17.52 26.38
C THR A 241 29.72 -16.11 26.95
N ASN A 242 30.42 -15.75 28.02
CA ASN A 242 30.30 -14.42 28.61
C ASN A 242 30.91 -13.34 27.71
N ASP A 243 32.04 -13.62 27.06
CA ASP A 243 32.69 -12.68 26.14
C ASP A 243 31.84 -12.48 24.88
N VAL A 244 31.29 -13.58 24.32
CA VAL A 244 30.35 -13.53 23.19
C VAL A 244 29.11 -12.71 23.57
N ARG A 245 28.55 -12.93 24.76
CA ARG A 245 27.39 -12.16 25.25
C ARG A 245 27.72 -10.67 25.33
N ALA A 246 28.87 -10.31 25.92
CA ALA A 246 29.27 -8.91 26.08
C ALA A 246 29.46 -8.23 24.71
N ASP A 247 30.08 -8.91 23.75
CA ASP A 247 30.26 -8.42 22.38
C ASP A 247 28.90 -8.22 21.68
N LEU A 248 27.98 -9.18 21.79
CA LEU A 248 26.62 -9.10 21.21
C LEU A 248 25.79 -7.96 21.82
N GLU A 249 25.82 -7.81 23.14
CA GLU A 249 25.12 -6.74 23.84
C GLU A 249 25.71 -5.36 23.51
N GLY A 250 27.04 -5.27 23.38
CA GLY A 250 27.75 -4.09 22.92
C GLY A 250 27.34 -3.70 21.49
N ASN A 251 27.36 -4.65 20.56
CA ASN A 251 26.93 -4.46 19.19
C ASN A 251 25.47 -4.02 19.12
N LEU A 252 24.56 -4.70 19.85
CA LEU A 252 23.15 -4.34 19.91
C LEU A 252 22.95 -2.90 20.39
N SER A 253 23.66 -2.48 21.44
CA SER A 253 23.57 -1.12 21.97
C SER A 253 24.03 -0.06 20.97
N ILE A 254 25.16 -0.30 20.28
CA ILE A 254 25.69 0.60 19.26
C ILE A 254 24.70 0.74 18.10
N GLN A 255 24.21 -0.39 17.59
CA GLN A 255 23.32 -0.44 16.43
C GLN A 255 21.93 0.15 16.75
N LEU A 256 21.39 -0.12 17.94
CA LEU A 256 20.15 0.52 18.41
C LEU A 256 20.28 2.05 18.45
N ASN A 257 21.42 2.57 18.91
CA ASN A 257 21.66 4.01 18.95
C ASN A 257 21.79 4.61 17.54
N GLN A 258 22.40 3.89 16.59
CA GLN A 258 22.47 4.32 15.19
C GLN A 258 21.08 4.39 14.55
N VAL A 259 20.26 3.35 14.71
CA VAL A 259 18.87 3.32 14.23
C VAL A 259 18.06 4.45 14.89
N LYS A 260 18.17 4.61 16.21
CA LYS A 260 17.50 5.69 16.95
C LYS A 260 17.87 7.06 16.39
N LYS A 261 19.16 7.33 16.22
CA LYS A 261 19.65 8.61 15.70
C LYS A 261 19.13 8.88 14.29
N ALA A 262 19.18 7.89 13.40
CA ALA A 262 18.66 8.02 12.04
C ALA A 262 17.18 8.40 12.03
N ILE A 263 16.36 7.72 12.84
CA ILE A 263 14.92 8.03 12.95
C ILE A 263 14.70 9.41 13.58
N GLU A 264 15.43 9.78 14.62
CA GLU A 264 15.30 11.10 15.26
C GLU A 264 15.66 12.25 14.33
N ASP A 265 16.71 12.11 13.52
CA ASP A 265 17.12 13.13 12.57
C ASP A 265 16.08 13.30 11.44
N ILE A 266 15.44 12.21 11.02
CA ILE A 266 14.30 12.23 10.09
C ILE A 266 13.09 12.93 10.73
N ILE A 267 12.75 12.62 11.97
CA ILE A 267 11.62 13.26 12.68
C ILE A 267 11.85 14.77 12.83
N LYS A 268 13.07 15.21 13.17
CA LYS A 268 13.42 16.64 13.24
C LYS A 268 13.25 17.33 11.88
N ALA A 269 13.61 16.65 10.79
CA ALA A 269 13.42 17.19 9.44
C ALA A 269 11.93 17.36 9.09
N PHE A 270 11.08 16.37 9.43
CA PHE A 270 9.63 16.51 9.27
C PHE A 270 9.05 17.62 10.13
N GLU A 271 9.49 17.72 11.39
CA GLU A 271 9.05 18.78 12.30
C GLU A 271 9.38 20.16 11.73
N GLN A 272 10.56 20.33 11.15
CA GLN A 272 10.95 21.57 10.50
C GLN A 272 10.07 21.87 9.27
N GLY A 273 9.89 20.91 8.36
CA GLY A 273 9.05 21.09 7.17
C GLY A 273 7.60 21.42 7.52
N LEU A 274 7.04 20.75 8.54
CA LEU A 274 5.69 21.03 9.02
C LEU A 274 5.57 22.38 9.72
N ARG A 275 6.56 22.79 10.52
CA ARG A 275 6.60 24.14 11.12
C ARG A 275 6.51 25.22 10.05
N GLU A 276 7.35 25.13 9.01
CA GLU A 276 7.31 26.06 7.89
C GLU A 276 5.97 26.01 7.13
N GLY A 277 5.37 24.83 7.04
CA GLY A 277 4.02 24.63 6.53
C GLY A 277 2.99 25.42 7.33
N VAL A 278 2.98 25.27 8.66
CA VAL A 278 2.07 25.99 9.57
C VAL A 278 2.26 27.51 9.46
N GLU A 279 3.50 27.99 9.47
CA GLU A 279 3.81 29.43 9.34
C GLU A 279 3.28 30.04 8.05
N LYS A 280 3.36 29.30 6.94
CA LYS A 280 2.88 29.76 5.61
C LYS A 280 1.40 29.44 5.37
N SER A 281 0.77 28.65 6.25
CA SER A 281 -0.60 28.17 6.08
C SER A 281 -1.63 29.30 5.96
N PRO A 282 -1.62 30.39 6.74
CA PRO A 282 -2.64 31.44 6.63
C PRO A 282 -2.80 32.00 5.20
N ASN A 283 -1.69 32.38 4.56
CA ASN A 283 -1.69 32.97 3.22
C ASN A 283 -2.03 31.94 2.12
N LEU A 284 -1.51 30.71 2.24
CA LEU A 284 -1.76 29.65 1.27
C LEU A 284 -3.19 29.12 1.37
N CYS A 285 -3.68 28.94 2.60
CA CYS A 285 -5.02 28.48 2.93
C CYS A 285 -6.07 29.40 2.34
N GLU A 286 -5.96 30.71 2.55
CA GLU A 286 -6.92 31.68 2.02
C GLU A 286 -7.04 31.59 0.49
N ARG A 287 -5.91 31.52 -0.22
CA ARG A 287 -5.87 31.36 -1.68
C ARG A 287 -6.50 30.05 -2.14
N LYS A 288 -6.12 28.94 -1.50
CA LYS A 288 -6.63 27.60 -1.82
C LYS A 288 -8.13 27.49 -1.54
N LEU A 289 -8.59 28.03 -0.41
CA LEU A 289 -10.00 28.10 -0.04
C LEU A 289 -10.82 28.92 -1.03
N LYS A 290 -10.35 30.13 -1.40
CA LYS A 290 -11.02 30.97 -2.41
C LYS A 290 -11.13 30.26 -3.76
N SER A 291 -10.10 29.52 -4.16
CA SER A 291 -10.12 28.75 -5.42
C SER A 291 -11.17 27.61 -5.43
N PHE A 292 -11.52 27.09 -4.25
CA PHE A 292 -12.55 26.07 -4.08
C PHE A 292 -13.95 26.69 -4.03
N LEU A 293 -14.14 27.77 -3.28
CA LEU A 293 -15.44 28.42 -3.04
C LEU A 293 -15.92 29.35 -4.18
N TYR A 294 -14.99 29.87 -4.99
CA TYR A 294 -15.28 30.80 -6.10
C TYR A 294 -14.58 30.38 -7.38
N PRO A 295 -15.01 29.28 -8.04
CA PRO A 295 -14.43 28.88 -9.31
C PRO A 295 -14.74 29.90 -10.41
N SER A 296 -13.71 30.33 -11.15
CA SER A 296 -13.79 31.38 -12.18
C SER A 296 -14.63 31.03 -13.41
N LYS A 297 -14.95 29.73 -13.61
CA LYS A 297 -15.61 29.22 -14.83
C LYS A 297 -17.07 28.77 -14.62
N MET A 298 -17.69 29.06 -13.48
CA MET A 298 -19.03 28.55 -13.15
C MET A 298 -19.97 29.67 -12.70
N SER A 299 -21.17 29.76 -13.29
CA SER A 299 -22.19 30.72 -12.86
C SER A 299 -22.72 30.37 -11.46
N GLY A 300 -23.11 31.39 -10.68
CA GLY A 300 -23.51 31.22 -9.27
C GLY A 300 -24.65 30.20 -9.06
N GLY A 301 -25.58 30.07 -10.01
CA GLY A 301 -26.66 29.09 -9.94
C GLY A 301 -26.19 27.63 -10.11
N ALA A 302 -25.29 27.36 -11.06
CA ALA A 302 -24.74 26.03 -11.29
C ALA A 302 -23.76 25.61 -10.18
N PHE A 303 -23.01 26.56 -9.64
CA PHE A 303 -22.09 26.30 -8.53
C PHE A 303 -22.84 26.04 -7.20
N HIS A 304 -24.02 26.61 -7.01
CA HIS A 304 -24.81 26.38 -5.78
C HIS A 304 -25.09 24.90 -5.52
N GLN A 305 -25.55 24.15 -6.52
CA GLN A 305 -25.81 22.71 -6.35
C GLN A 305 -24.52 21.94 -6.10
N THR A 306 -23.44 22.37 -6.74
CA THR A 306 -22.13 21.76 -6.63
C THR A 306 -21.55 21.92 -5.22
N LEU A 307 -21.60 23.13 -4.65
CA LEU A 307 -21.15 23.39 -3.29
C LEU A 307 -22.07 22.71 -2.27
N LYS A 308 -23.39 22.72 -2.51
CA LYS A 308 -24.35 22.02 -1.63
C LYS A 308 -24.06 20.53 -1.54
N PHE A 309 -23.76 19.89 -2.67
CA PHE A 309 -23.33 18.50 -2.72
C PHE A 309 -21.99 18.29 -2.00
N ALA A 310 -21.01 19.17 -2.22
CA ALA A 310 -19.72 19.07 -1.58
C ALA A 310 -19.80 19.16 -0.05
N VAL A 311 -20.58 20.10 0.46
CA VAL A 311 -20.84 20.28 1.89
C VAL A 311 -21.59 19.07 2.48
N GLY A 312 -22.60 18.55 1.77
CA GLY A 312 -23.29 17.31 2.16
C GLY A 312 -22.36 16.10 2.23
N ASN A 313 -21.31 16.08 1.40
CA ASN A 313 -20.31 15.01 1.32
C ASN A 313 -18.99 15.36 2.02
N GLY A 314 -19.01 16.20 3.06
CA GLY A 314 -17.83 16.45 3.90
C GLY A 314 -16.68 17.19 3.21
N GLY A 315 -16.99 18.10 2.29
CA GLY A 315 -16.03 18.92 1.55
C GLY A 315 -15.60 18.34 0.20
N ILE A 316 -16.26 17.29 -0.28
CA ILE A 316 -15.87 16.56 -1.49
C ILE A 316 -16.74 16.96 -2.68
N GLN A 317 -16.16 17.65 -3.65
CA GLN A 317 -16.80 18.03 -4.91
C GLN A 317 -16.42 17.06 -6.04
N LYS A 318 -17.41 16.38 -6.63
CA LYS A 318 -17.25 15.63 -7.90
C LYS A 318 -18.00 16.36 -9.02
N PRO A 319 -17.32 17.07 -9.93
CA PRO A 319 -17.98 17.63 -11.11
C PRO A 319 -18.31 16.51 -12.11
N ASN A 320 -19.36 16.68 -12.93
CA ASN A 320 -19.71 15.73 -13.99
C ASN A 320 -18.62 15.58 -15.07
N LYS A 321 -17.69 16.54 -15.16
CA LYS A 321 -16.50 16.52 -16.02
C LYS A 321 -15.34 17.17 -15.27
N GLY A 322 -14.20 16.50 -15.23
CA GLY A 322 -12.96 16.98 -14.64
C GLY A 322 -12.68 16.49 -13.22
N LYS A 323 -11.56 16.94 -12.67
CA LYS A 323 -10.97 16.44 -11.43
C LYS A 323 -11.86 16.65 -10.20
N ARG A 324 -11.94 15.63 -9.36
CA ARG A 324 -12.55 15.75 -8.04
C ARG A 324 -11.74 16.74 -7.20
N LYS A 325 -12.43 17.52 -6.36
CA LYS A 325 -11.80 18.43 -5.40
C LYS A 325 -12.20 18.05 -3.99
N ASP A 326 -11.25 17.74 -3.12
CA ASP A 326 -11.47 17.51 -1.70
C ASP A 326 -10.91 18.71 -0.93
N LEU A 327 -11.78 19.51 -0.31
CA LEU A 327 -11.37 20.69 0.42
C LEU A 327 -10.42 20.35 1.56
N ASN A 328 -10.59 19.21 2.23
CA ASN A 328 -9.74 18.82 3.36
C ASN A 328 -8.32 18.48 2.88
N MET A 329 -8.18 17.79 1.74
CA MET A 329 -6.87 17.56 1.12
C MET A 329 -6.25 18.87 0.61
N ILE A 330 -7.05 19.75 0.02
CA ILE A 330 -6.61 21.07 -0.43
C ILE A 330 -6.06 21.90 0.75
N LEU A 331 -6.73 21.88 1.90
CA LEU A 331 -6.22 22.52 3.10
C LEU A 331 -4.96 21.81 3.63
N ALA A 332 -4.97 20.48 3.73
CA ALA A 332 -3.83 19.69 4.17
C ALA A 332 -2.57 19.91 3.30
N SER A 333 -2.75 20.23 2.02
CA SER A 333 -1.63 20.52 1.12
C SER A 333 -0.82 21.76 1.52
N CYS A 334 -1.31 22.62 2.40
CA CYS A 334 -0.47 23.65 3.05
C CYS A 334 0.68 23.06 3.87
N LEU A 335 0.51 21.82 4.36
CA LEU A 335 1.50 21.06 5.11
C LEU A 335 2.19 20.01 4.24
N THR A 336 1.43 19.21 3.48
CA THR A 336 2.00 18.05 2.73
C THR A 336 3.01 18.50 1.67
N GLU A 337 2.78 19.61 0.97
CA GLU A 337 3.70 20.16 -0.04
C GLU A 337 5.11 20.46 0.51
N ARG A 338 5.28 20.58 1.83
CA ARG A 338 6.59 20.80 2.48
C ARG A 338 7.31 19.52 2.87
N ILE A 339 6.60 18.40 2.94
CA ILE A 339 7.14 17.13 3.42
C ILE A 339 7.09 16.02 2.37
N ASP A 340 6.35 16.20 1.27
CA ASP A 340 6.05 15.11 0.33
C ASP A 340 7.29 14.42 -0.25
N GLU A 341 8.29 15.20 -0.64
CA GLU A 341 9.58 14.68 -1.11
C GLU A 341 10.30 13.90 -0.02
N LYS A 342 10.49 14.53 1.15
CA LYS A 342 11.16 13.89 2.28
C LYS A 342 10.43 12.63 2.78
N PHE A 343 9.11 12.62 2.67
CA PHE A 343 8.27 11.49 3.06
C PHE A 343 8.49 10.29 2.14
N ARG A 344 8.62 10.51 0.83
CA ARG A 344 8.95 9.46 -0.14
C ARG A 344 10.33 8.88 0.10
N ASP A 345 11.31 9.72 0.38
CA ASP A 345 12.68 9.26 0.65
C ASP A 345 12.74 8.42 1.93
N THR A 346 11.95 8.79 2.94
CA THR A 346 11.91 8.09 4.22
C THR A 346 11.14 6.77 4.15
N PHE A 347 10.03 6.78 3.42
CA PHE A 347 9.10 5.66 3.30
C PHE A 347 8.86 5.35 1.81
N PRO A 348 9.87 4.80 1.11
CA PRO A 348 9.75 4.49 -0.30
C PRO A 348 8.62 3.49 -0.56
N ASN A 349 8.02 3.59 -1.75
CA ASN A 349 7.07 2.61 -2.25
C ASN A 349 7.76 1.47 -2.99
N ASP A 350 9.02 1.65 -3.40
CA ASP A 350 9.81 0.59 -3.99
C ASP A 350 10.44 -0.31 -2.91
N LEU A 351 10.61 -1.59 -3.23
CA LEU A 351 11.28 -2.56 -2.35
C LEU A 351 12.81 -2.40 -2.37
N LYS A 352 13.35 -1.55 -3.27
CA LYS A 352 14.79 -1.38 -3.48
C LYS A 352 15.41 -0.43 -2.46
N CYS A 353 14.66 0.57 -2.01
CA CYS A 353 15.13 1.52 -1.00
C CYS A 353 14.60 1.11 0.38
N GLY A 354 15.50 0.92 1.35
CA GLY A 354 15.12 0.54 2.70
C GLY A 354 14.41 1.67 3.46
N ASN A 355 13.45 1.32 4.32
CA ASN A 355 12.76 2.29 5.19
C ASN A 355 13.73 3.06 6.09
N PHE A 356 13.43 4.33 6.37
CA PHE A 356 14.30 5.23 7.14
C PHE A 356 15.71 5.34 6.53
N ASN A 357 15.81 5.49 5.20
CA ASN A 357 17.07 5.52 4.45
C ASN A 357 17.93 4.25 4.67
N GLY A 358 17.27 3.09 4.79
CA GLY A 358 17.95 1.80 5.00
C GLY A 358 18.48 1.57 6.41
N ALA A 359 18.14 2.40 7.41
CA ALA A 359 18.65 2.24 8.76
C ALA A 359 18.25 0.89 9.40
N ILE A 360 17.07 0.37 9.06
CA ILE A 360 16.60 -0.94 9.54
C ILE A 360 17.31 -2.09 8.85
N ASP A 361 17.52 -1.99 7.54
CA ASP A 361 18.19 -3.04 6.77
C ASP A 361 19.68 -3.11 7.09
N ALA A 362 20.30 -1.96 7.41
CA ALA A 362 21.69 -1.84 7.83
C ALA A 362 21.96 -2.33 9.26
N PHE A 363 20.94 -2.47 10.11
CA PHE A 363 21.11 -3.04 11.45
C PHE A 363 21.77 -4.41 11.36
N SER A 364 22.83 -4.67 12.13
CA SER A 364 23.41 -6.01 12.21
C SER A 364 24.06 -6.27 13.56
N LEU A 365 23.87 -7.47 14.11
CA LEU A 365 24.62 -7.92 15.29
C LEU A 365 26.09 -8.26 14.99
N SER A 366 26.53 -8.11 13.73
CA SER A 366 27.87 -8.44 13.24
C SER A 366 28.24 -9.91 13.48
N THR A 367 27.25 -10.81 13.41
CA THR A 367 27.42 -12.24 13.69
C THR A 367 28.50 -12.89 12.83
N ASP A 368 28.71 -12.47 11.58
CA ASP A 368 29.77 -13.03 10.72
C ASP A 368 31.17 -12.80 11.31
N SER A 369 31.46 -11.56 11.75
CA SER A 369 32.71 -11.25 12.45
C SER A 369 32.87 -12.01 13.77
N LEU A 370 31.75 -12.26 14.47
CA LEU A 370 31.75 -13.04 15.71
C LEU A 370 31.94 -14.53 15.45
N ILE A 371 31.46 -15.07 14.33
CA ILE A 371 31.68 -16.46 13.91
C ILE A 371 33.16 -16.71 13.63
N GLU A 372 33.86 -15.74 13.03
CA GLU A 372 35.31 -15.81 12.81
C GLU A 372 36.09 -15.84 14.13
N LYS A 373 35.69 -14.99 15.09
CA LYS A 373 36.30 -14.87 16.41
C LYS A 373 35.99 -16.06 17.33
N TYR A 374 34.77 -16.57 17.29
CA TYR A 374 34.24 -17.59 18.19
C TYR A 374 33.62 -18.77 17.42
N LYS A 375 34.49 -19.61 16.84
CA LYS A 375 34.08 -20.75 16.00
C LYS A 375 33.20 -21.77 16.72
N ASN A 376 33.35 -21.89 18.04
CA ASN A 376 32.61 -22.80 18.92
C ASN A 376 31.13 -22.44 19.08
N VAL A 377 30.74 -21.17 18.89
CA VAL A 377 29.34 -20.71 19.00
C VAL A 377 28.71 -20.41 17.64
N LYS A 378 29.30 -20.94 16.55
CA LYS A 378 28.85 -20.68 15.18
C LYS A 378 27.35 -20.94 15.00
N LEU A 379 26.83 -22.05 15.51
CA LEU A 379 25.43 -22.43 15.34
C LEU A 379 24.47 -21.49 16.10
N GLN A 380 24.86 -21.04 17.29
CA GLN A 380 24.12 -20.04 18.07
C GLN A 380 24.09 -18.69 17.35
N LEU A 381 25.21 -18.28 16.75
CA LEU A 381 25.29 -17.06 15.95
C LEU A 381 24.49 -17.16 14.63
N THR A 382 24.45 -18.34 14.01
CA THR A 382 23.56 -18.62 12.86
C THR A 382 22.09 -18.51 13.23
N PHE A 383 21.68 -19.01 14.41
CA PHE A 383 20.32 -18.77 14.92
C PHE A 383 20.03 -17.27 15.03
N LEU A 384 20.95 -16.47 15.58
CA LEU A 384 20.77 -15.01 15.68
C LEU A 384 20.64 -14.33 14.32
N GLN A 385 21.34 -14.79 13.28
CA GLN A 385 21.17 -14.28 11.91
C GLN A 385 19.75 -14.49 11.40
N THR A 386 19.17 -15.67 11.65
CA THR A 386 17.80 -15.97 11.24
C THR A 386 16.77 -15.12 11.98
N GLU A 387 16.95 -14.90 13.29
CA GLU A 387 16.06 -14.03 14.08
C GLU A 387 16.23 -12.55 13.71
N GLU A 388 17.45 -12.10 13.36
CA GLU A 388 17.69 -10.73 12.84
C GLU A 388 16.91 -10.51 11.54
N LYS A 389 17.01 -11.43 10.57
CA LYS A 389 16.30 -11.35 9.28
C LYS A 389 14.77 -11.33 9.49
N LYS A 390 14.26 -12.21 10.34
CA LYS A 390 12.84 -12.29 10.70
C LYS A 390 12.35 -11.00 11.38
N MET A 391 13.16 -10.42 12.27
CA MET A 391 12.89 -9.15 12.93
C MET A 391 12.81 -8.00 11.93
N LYS A 392 13.76 -7.90 10.98
CA LYS A 392 13.74 -6.90 9.90
C LYS A 392 12.47 -7.00 9.05
N THR A 393 12.10 -8.21 8.61
CA THR A 393 10.85 -8.43 7.85
C THR A 393 9.62 -7.99 8.64
N LYS A 394 9.54 -8.33 9.93
CA LYS A 394 8.43 -7.92 10.80
C LYS A 394 8.36 -6.40 10.95
N LEU A 395 9.50 -5.72 11.15
CA LEU A 395 9.55 -4.27 11.25
C LEU A 395 9.11 -3.59 9.95
N ASN A 396 9.57 -4.08 8.79
CA ASN A 396 9.17 -3.53 7.50
C ASN A 396 7.64 -3.64 7.28
N LYS A 397 7.02 -4.76 7.66
CA LYS A 397 5.54 -4.91 7.63
C LYS A 397 4.83 -3.89 8.55
N ILE A 398 5.35 -3.64 9.76
CA ILE A 398 4.80 -2.65 10.71
C ILE A 398 4.94 -1.23 10.15
N ILE A 399 6.11 -0.88 9.62
CA ILE A 399 6.40 0.45 9.08
C ILE A 399 5.46 0.76 7.90
N LEU A 400 5.29 -0.19 6.98
CA LEU A 400 4.39 -0.04 5.83
C LEU A 400 2.95 0.27 6.28
N THR A 401 2.44 -0.47 7.26
CA THR A 401 1.08 -0.26 7.79
C THR A 401 0.94 1.12 8.46
N GLN A 402 1.96 1.54 9.22
CA GLN A 402 1.93 2.81 9.96
C GLN A 402 2.15 4.04 9.07
N LYS A 403 2.94 3.91 8.00
CA LYS A 403 3.18 4.96 7.00
C LYS A 403 1.86 5.58 6.52
N LYS A 404 0.88 4.75 6.15
CA LYS A 404 -0.45 5.17 5.70
C LYS A 404 -1.16 6.01 6.75
N LEU A 405 -1.13 5.59 8.01
CA LEU A 405 -1.77 6.30 9.11
C LEU A 405 -1.09 7.66 9.35
N ILE A 406 0.24 7.67 9.38
CA ILE A 406 1.07 8.86 9.59
C ILE A 406 0.76 9.92 8.54
N TYR A 407 0.84 9.58 7.25
CA TYR A 407 0.63 10.57 6.19
C TYR A 407 -0.81 11.10 6.17
N ASN A 408 -1.79 10.20 6.28
CA ASN A 408 -3.20 10.58 6.24
C ASN A 408 -3.67 11.35 7.49
N SER A 409 -2.95 11.27 8.61
CA SER A 409 -3.26 12.00 9.84
C SER A 409 -3.38 13.51 9.65
N LEU A 410 -2.63 14.09 8.69
CA LEU A 410 -2.72 15.51 8.33
C LEU A 410 -4.12 15.85 7.79
N THR A 411 -4.56 15.10 6.79
CA THR A 411 -5.86 15.30 6.14
C THR A 411 -7.01 14.93 7.08
N ASP A 412 -6.86 13.86 7.85
CA ASP A 412 -7.89 13.39 8.79
C ASP A 412 -8.12 14.38 9.93
N THR A 413 -7.06 14.99 10.46
CA THR A 413 -7.17 16.02 11.52
C THR A 413 -7.91 17.26 11.01
N ILE A 414 -7.57 17.72 9.81
CA ILE A 414 -8.28 18.84 9.16
C ILE A 414 -9.74 18.47 8.89
N ARG A 415 -9.99 17.28 8.34
CA ARG A 415 -11.35 16.79 8.07
C ARG A 415 -12.20 16.74 9.34
N ASN A 416 -11.63 16.30 10.45
CA ASN A 416 -12.32 16.25 11.74
C ASN A 416 -12.69 17.64 12.25
N ASN A 417 -11.80 18.63 12.12
CA ASN A 417 -12.08 20.03 12.44
C ASN A 417 -13.20 20.60 11.56
N MET A 418 -13.12 20.40 10.24
CA MET A 418 -14.08 20.93 9.27
C MET A 418 -15.48 20.29 9.36
N LYS A 419 -15.61 19.12 9.99
CA LYS A 419 -16.86 18.33 10.06
C LYS A 419 -18.04 19.14 10.62
N GLY A 420 -17.80 19.97 11.65
CA GLY A 420 -18.84 20.81 12.24
C GLY A 420 -19.35 21.86 11.26
N CYS A 421 -18.43 22.54 10.58
CA CYS A 421 -18.72 23.55 9.57
C CYS A 421 -19.54 22.97 8.41
N TYR A 422 -19.20 21.79 7.91
CA TYR A 422 -19.97 21.16 6.83
C TYR A 422 -21.41 20.86 7.26
N LYS A 423 -21.64 20.41 8.50
CA LYS A 423 -22.99 20.17 9.02
C LYS A 423 -23.81 21.46 9.11
N GLU A 424 -23.20 22.54 9.60
CA GLU A 424 -23.84 23.85 9.68
C GLU A 424 -24.19 24.39 8.28
N ALA A 425 -23.21 24.35 7.36
CA ALA A 425 -23.41 24.79 5.99
C ALA A 425 -24.48 23.98 5.25
N ALA A 426 -24.57 22.66 5.50
CA ALA A 426 -25.60 21.79 4.90
C ALA A 426 -27.02 22.13 5.36
N ALA A 427 -27.18 22.76 6.53
CA ALA A 427 -28.48 23.04 7.13
C ALA A 427 -29.18 24.26 6.51
N PHE A 428 -28.45 25.14 5.80
CA PHE A 428 -29.03 26.32 5.17
C PHE A 428 -30.03 25.97 4.06
N LYS A 429 -31.16 26.69 4.06
CA LYS A 429 -32.26 26.55 3.09
C LYS A 429 -32.76 27.93 2.66
N GLY A 430 -33.34 28.00 1.47
CA GLY A 430 -33.97 29.22 0.94
C GLY A 430 -33.00 30.20 0.27
N THR A 431 -33.46 31.44 0.10
CA THR A 431 -32.70 32.50 -0.58
C THR A 431 -31.42 32.83 0.18
N GLY A 432 -30.29 32.98 -0.53
CA GLY A 432 -28.99 33.30 0.08
C GLY A 432 -28.16 32.09 0.54
N THR A 433 -28.68 30.86 0.39
CA THR A 433 -27.98 29.62 0.82
C THR A 433 -26.53 29.53 0.34
N LEU A 434 -26.26 29.86 -0.93
CA LEU A 434 -24.89 29.83 -1.47
C LEU A 434 -23.92 30.75 -0.69
N LYS A 435 -24.37 31.98 -0.38
CA LYS A 435 -23.56 32.94 0.38
C LYS A 435 -23.36 32.44 1.80
N ASN A 436 -24.43 32.00 2.46
CA ASN A 436 -24.35 31.49 3.83
C ASN A 436 -23.40 30.28 3.96
N MET A 437 -23.41 29.36 2.99
CA MET A 437 -22.46 28.24 2.94
C MET A 437 -21.01 28.73 2.83
N ARG A 438 -20.74 29.68 1.92
CA ARG A 438 -19.39 30.26 1.74
C ARG A 438 -18.91 30.96 3.01
N ASP A 439 -19.71 31.90 3.50
CA ASP A 439 -19.39 32.70 4.69
C ASP A 439 -19.16 31.80 5.92
N THR A 440 -19.87 30.66 6.02
CA THR A 440 -19.69 29.71 7.12
C THR A 440 -18.39 28.93 7.02
N ILE A 441 -18.01 28.50 5.81
CA ILE A 441 -16.74 27.80 5.58
C ILE A 441 -15.56 28.75 5.77
N GLU A 442 -15.64 29.95 5.21
CA GLU A 442 -14.61 30.99 5.36
C GLU A 442 -14.40 31.35 6.82
N ARG A 443 -15.48 31.73 7.52
CA ARG A 443 -15.41 32.10 8.94
C ARG A 443 -14.85 30.97 9.79
N HIS A 444 -15.25 29.73 9.52
CA HIS A 444 -14.72 28.58 10.25
C HIS A 444 -13.21 28.46 10.06
N VAL A 445 -12.73 28.42 8.81
CA VAL A 445 -11.30 28.29 8.49
C VAL A 445 -10.49 29.46 9.08
N GLU A 446 -10.98 30.69 8.97
CA GLU A 446 -10.37 31.88 9.57
C GLU A 446 -10.29 31.80 11.10
N SER A 447 -11.35 31.30 11.74
CA SER A 447 -11.40 31.14 13.20
C SER A 447 -10.61 29.94 13.73
N LYS A 448 -10.32 28.96 12.87
CA LYS A 448 -9.71 27.67 13.22
C LYS A 448 -8.40 27.39 12.49
N MET A 449 -7.54 28.41 12.41
CA MET A 449 -6.18 28.27 11.88
C MET A 449 -5.27 27.39 12.77
N ASP A 450 -5.63 27.18 14.04
CA ASP A 450 -5.00 26.20 14.93
C ASP A 450 -5.09 24.76 14.40
N MET A 451 -6.03 24.45 13.48
CA MET A 451 -6.15 23.11 12.87
C MET A 451 -4.87 22.64 12.16
N PHE A 452 -4.05 23.56 11.63
CA PHE A 452 -2.78 23.22 10.99
C PHE A 452 -1.72 22.80 12.03
N GLU A 453 -1.71 23.48 13.17
CA GLU A 453 -0.85 23.14 14.29
C GLU A 453 -1.28 21.80 14.93
N GLU A 454 -2.59 21.58 15.06
CA GLU A 454 -3.15 20.29 15.49
C GLU A 454 -2.77 19.16 14.53
N ALA A 455 -2.89 19.37 13.22
CA ALA A 455 -2.51 18.38 12.21
C ALA A 455 -1.02 18.05 12.25
N LYS A 456 -0.15 19.06 12.36
CA LYS A 456 1.29 18.87 12.57
C LYS A 456 1.54 18.00 13.80
N ASN A 457 0.95 18.35 14.94
CA ASN A 457 1.17 17.66 16.20
C ASN A 457 0.65 16.22 16.16
N ALA A 458 -0.48 15.97 15.47
CA ALA A 458 -1.00 14.63 15.26
C ALA A 458 -0.03 13.75 14.45
N MET A 459 0.50 14.24 13.34
CA MET A 459 1.47 13.49 12.52
C MET A 459 2.77 13.23 13.28
N LEU A 460 3.31 14.23 13.98
CA LEU A 460 4.54 14.10 14.77
C LEU A 460 4.39 13.12 15.93
N LYS A 461 3.22 13.09 16.56
CA LYS A 461 2.90 12.09 17.57
C LYS A 461 2.99 10.68 16.98
N GLN A 462 2.33 10.43 15.84
CA GLN A 462 2.36 9.12 15.19
C GLN A 462 3.76 8.71 14.73
N LEU A 463 4.58 9.65 14.24
CA LEU A 463 5.99 9.39 13.93
C LEU A 463 6.80 8.97 15.16
N ASN A 464 6.58 9.62 16.31
CA ASN A 464 7.23 9.24 17.56
C ASN A 464 6.72 7.90 18.09
N ASP A 465 5.41 7.62 17.99
CA ASP A 465 4.84 6.32 18.36
C ASP A 465 5.43 5.18 17.49
N LEU A 466 5.64 5.44 16.18
CA LEU A 466 6.35 4.51 15.29
C LEU A 466 7.80 4.30 15.71
N LYS A 467 8.54 5.37 16.02
CA LYS A 467 9.92 5.29 16.53
C LYS A 467 10.00 4.40 17.77
N GLU A 468 9.16 4.65 18.77
CA GLU A 468 9.14 3.83 20.00
C GLU A 468 8.79 2.37 19.70
N THR A 469 7.82 2.13 18.81
CA THR A 469 7.42 0.78 18.39
C THR A 469 8.57 0.02 17.73
N VAL A 470 9.30 0.68 16.81
CA VAL A 470 10.45 0.12 16.11
C VAL A 470 11.58 -0.21 17.09
N LEU A 471 11.99 0.78 17.90
CA LEU A 471 13.10 0.61 18.84
C LEU A 471 12.80 -0.44 19.91
N ARG A 472 11.57 -0.45 20.44
CA ARG A 472 11.14 -1.45 21.41
C ARG A 472 11.15 -2.85 20.79
N THR A 473 10.52 -3.02 19.63
CA THR A 473 10.45 -4.32 18.95
C THR A 473 11.85 -4.85 18.63
N LEU A 474 12.75 -4.00 18.12
CA LEU A 474 14.14 -4.36 17.83
C LEU A 474 14.85 -4.81 19.11
N LYS A 475 14.80 -3.98 20.16
CA LYS A 475 15.51 -4.22 21.42
C LYS A 475 15.02 -5.47 22.12
N GLU A 476 13.72 -5.64 22.29
CA GLU A 476 13.12 -6.78 22.99
C GLU A 476 13.43 -8.08 22.23
N THR A 477 13.13 -8.12 20.92
CA THR A 477 13.34 -9.34 20.10
C THR A 477 14.80 -9.76 20.10
N MET A 478 15.74 -8.83 19.93
CA MET A 478 17.17 -9.17 19.87
C MET A 478 17.74 -9.54 21.24
N LYS A 479 17.31 -8.88 22.33
CA LYS A 479 17.72 -9.27 23.68
C LYS A 479 17.24 -10.68 24.04
N GLU A 480 15.97 -10.97 23.80
CA GLU A 480 15.41 -12.30 24.02
C GLU A 480 16.15 -13.35 23.19
N SER A 481 16.42 -13.05 21.91
CA SER A 481 17.15 -13.97 21.02
C SER A 481 18.59 -14.23 21.50
N ILE A 482 19.33 -13.19 21.94
CA ILE A 482 20.67 -13.33 22.52
C ILE A 482 20.64 -14.13 23.83
N GLU A 483 19.63 -13.89 24.67
CA GLU A 483 19.48 -14.63 25.92
C GLU A 483 19.21 -16.12 25.65
N HIS A 484 18.30 -16.42 24.73
CA HIS A 484 17.95 -17.79 24.34
C HIS A 484 19.09 -18.51 23.63
N SER A 485 19.84 -17.82 22.76
CA SER A 485 20.93 -18.45 21.99
C SER A 485 22.07 -18.95 22.89
N LEU A 486 22.25 -18.31 24.05
CA LEU A 486 23.31 -18.60 25.01
C LEU A 486 22.80 -19.34 26.27
N LYS A 487 21.51 -19.69 26.33
CA LYS A 487 20.95 -20.48 27.45
C LYS A 487 21.39 -21.94 27.34
N THR A 488 21.95 -22.44 28.44
CA THR A 488 22.51 -23.79 28.57
C THR A 488 21.70 -24.64 29.54
N GLU A 489 20.36 -24.59 29.47
CA GLU A 489 19.55 -25.48 30.30
C GLU A 489 19.73 -26.94 29.87
N ALA A 490 20.10 -27.77 30.86
CA ALA A 490 20.47 -29.17 30.73
C ALA A 490 19.25 -30.06 30.44
N CYS A 491 18.58 -29.84 29.31
CA CYS A 491 17.60 -30.78 28.78
C CYS A 491 18.30 -31.76 27.84
N SER A 492 17.91 -33.03 27.88
CA SER A 492 18.29 -34.03 26.88
C SER A 492 17.65 -33.65 25.54
N LEU A 493 18.34 -32.79 24.78
CA LEU A 493 17.92 -32.33 23.47
C LEU A 493 18.02 -33.46 22.43
N PRO A 494 17.07 -33.54 21.47
CA PRO A 494 17.10 -34.54 20.41
C PRO A 494 18.29 -34.36 19.47
N ASP A 495 18.74 -35.44 18.84
CA ASP A 495 19.68 -35.35 17.73
C ASP A 495 18.95 -34.88 16.47
N VAL A 496 19.34 -33.72 15.96
CA VAL A 496 18.72 -33.10 14.79
C VAL A 496 19.71 -32.90 13.65
N SER A 497 20.88 -33.54 13.71
CA SER A 497 21.95 -33.37 12.71
C SER A 497 21.50 -33.65 11.27
N GLU A 498 20.84 -34.77 11.02
CA GLU A 498 20.28 -35.10 9.69
C GLU A 498 19.25 -34.08 9.21
N HIS A 499 18.34 -33.65 10.09
CA HIS A 499 17.32 -32.66 9.77
C HIS A 499 17.95 -31.30 9.47
N LEU A 500 18.98 -30.91 10.22
CA LEU A 500 19.72 -29.67 10.03
C LEU A 500 20.42 -29.64 8.67
N GLU A 501 21.04 -30.75 8.24
CA GLU A 501 21.67 -30.84 6.92
C GLU A 501 20.65 -30.68 5.78
N VAL A 502 19.50 -31.36 5.88
CA VAL A 502 18.42 -31.25 4.88
C VAL A 502 17.87 -29.83 4.81
N VAL A 503 17.54 -29.24 5.96
CA VAL A 503 16.99 -27.88 6.01
C VAL A 503 18.02 -26.85 5.56
N LYS A 504 19.30 -27.04 5.89
CA LYS A 504 20.38 -26.17 5.41
C LYS A 504 20.49 -26.20 3.89
N LYS A 505 20.43 -27.38 3.26
CA LYS A 505 20.44 -27.49 1.80
C LYS A 505 19.31 -26.68 1.17
N HIS A 506 18.09 -26.80 1.70
CA HIS A 506 16.96 -26.01 1.22
C HIS A 506 17.10 -24.51 1.51
N TYR A 507 17.70 -24.16 2.64
CA TYR A 507 18.02 -22.77 2.96
C TYR A 507 18.99 -22.20 1.92
N ASP A 508 20.09 -22.90 1.62
CA ASP A 508 21.10 -22.48 0.65
C ASP A 508 20.48 -22.36 -0.77
N GLU A 509 19.69 -23.35 -1.21
CA GLU A 509 18.94 -23.32 -2.48
C GLU A 509 18.02 -22.09 -2.63
N LEU A 510 17.38 -21.67 -1.54
CA LEU A 510 16.51 -20.50 -1.53
C LEU A 510 17.28 -19.16 -1.53
N HIS A 511 18.53 -19.14 -1.06
CA HIS A 511 19.36 -17.94 -0.99
C HIS A 511 20.23 -17.75 -2.24
N ASP A 512 20.76 -18.83 -2.82
CA ASP A 512 21.56 -18.75 -4.06
C ASP A 512 20.73 -18.23 -5.25
N GLY A 513 19.41 -18.45 -5.26
CA GLY A 513 18.49 -17.89 -6.25
C GLY A 513 18.23 -16.38 -6.13
N GLN A 514 18.66 -15.73 -5.03
CA GLN A 514 18.51 -14.27 -4.84
C GLN A 514 19.63 -13.48 -5.54
N ASP A 515 20.84 -14.03 -5.64
CA ASP A 515 21.98 -13.37 -6.31
C ASP A 515 21.87 -13.41 -7.85
N GLU A 516 21.25 -14.44 -8.43
CA GLU A 516 21.00 -14.49 -9.88
C GLU A 516 19.90 -13.50 -10.31
N LYS A 517 18.86 -13.28 -9.49
CA LYS A 517 17.78 -12.33 -9.79
C LYS A 517 18.22 -10.86 -9.64
N ASN A 518 19.13 -10.55 -8.73
CA ASN A 518 19.67 -9.20 -8.58
C ASN A 518 20.64 -8.81 -9.70
N ASN A 519 21.32 -9.79 -10.33
CA ASN A 519 22.26 -9.54 -11.42
C ASN A 519 21.61 -9.40 -12.81
N HIS A 520 20.36 -9.86 -12.99
CA HIS A 520 19.68 -9.81 -14.31
C HIS A 520 18.88 -8.52 -14.59
N THR A 521 18.81 -7.57 -13.65
CA THR A 521 18.19 -6.25 -13.89
C THR A 521 19.20 -5.12 -14.14
N GLY A 522 20.48 -5.44 -14.27
CA GLY A 522 21.56 -4.49 -14.51
C GLY A 522 22.31 -4.75 -15.81
N ASN A 523 21.61 -4.94 -16.93
CA ASN A 523 22.10 -4.69 -18.29
C ASN A 523 21.01 -5.08 -19.30
N SER A 524 20.20 -4.12 -19.70
CA SER A 524 19.63 -3.94 -21.06
C SER A 524 18.95 -2.59 -21.17
#